data_AF-A0A8H9N5E0-F1
#
_entry.id   AF-A0A8H9N5E0-F1
#
_cell.length_a   1.000
_cell.length_b   1.000
_cell.length_c   1.000
_cell.angle_alpha   90.00
_cell.angle_beta   90.00
_cell.angle_gamma   90.00
#
_symmetry.space_group_name_H-M   'P 1'
#
loop_
_entity.id
_entity.type
_entity.pdbx_description
1 polymer ?
#
loop_
_entity_poly.entity_id
_entity_poly.type
_entity_poly.pdbx_seq_one_letter_code
_entity_poly.pdbx_strand_id
1 'polypeptide(L)'
;MLPKLFLPSQDGSGQKVEVVHNGSVVIVGANGAGKSRLGAWIEKNTDANIVVHRISAQRALDVPEYATVKSLEQSLNDLLWGNENPQYANNTYKWGHKWGNRPETFMQQDYEKVLSTLFATTA
;
A
#
# COMPACT_ATOMS: atom_id res chain seq x y z
N MET A 1 -15.74 16.69 -9.25
CA MET A 1 -15.42 15.69 -10.28
C MET A 1 -15.42 14.33 -9.61
N LEU A 2 -16.04 13.30 -10.20
CA LEU A 2 -16.02 11.96 -9.60
C LEU A 2 -14.59 11.36 -9.70
N PRO A 3 -14.15 10.58 -8.69
CA PRO A 3 -12.90 9.84 -8.75
C PRO A 3 -12.83 8.88 -9.94
N LYS A 4 -11.61 8.66 -10.43
CA LYS A 4 -11.30 7.76 -11.54
C LYS A 4 -10.38 6.65 -11.05
N LEU A 5 -10.76 5.42 -11.35
CA LEU A 5 -9.93 4.23 -11.14
C LEU A 5 -9.44 3.73 -12.50
N PHE A 6 -8.13 3.58 -12.65
CA PHE A 6 -7.55 2.98 -13.84
C PHE A 6 -7.29 1.50 -13.59
N LEU A 7 -7.79 0.65 -14.50
CA LEU A 7 -7.63 -0.80 -14.47
C LEU A 7 -6.94 -1.29 -15.75
N PRO A 8 -6.26 -2.44 -15.74
CA PRO A 8 -5.72 -3.01 -16.96
C PRO A 8 -6.85 -3.46 -17.89
N SER A 9 -6.64 -3.33 -19.20
CA SER A 9 -7.53 -3.85 -20.22
C SER A 9 -7.64 -5.38 -20.15
N GLN A 10 -8.84 -5.90 -20.41
CA GLN A 10 -9.11 -7.34 -20.36
C GLN A 10 -8.46 -8.12 -21.52
N ASP A 11 -8.11 -7.43 -22.61
CA ASP A 11 -7.46 -8.00 -23.79
C ASP A 11 -5.97 -8.33 -23.59
N GLY A 12 -5.40 -7.98 -22.42
CA GLY A 12 -4.00 -8.21 -22.11
C GLY A 12 -3.03 -7.23 -22.80
N SER A 13 -3.53 -6.21 -23.51
CA SER A 13 -2.70 -5.20 -24.17
C SER A 13 -1.96 -4.29 -23.17
N GLY A 14 -2.38 -4.29 -21.90
CA GLY A 14 -1.81 -3.45 -20.86
C GLY A 14 -2.27 -1.99 -20.92
N GLN A 15 -3.20 -1.66 -21.82
CA GLN A 15 -3.85 -0.36 -21.83
C GLN A 15 -4.68 -0.15 -20.56
N LYS A 16 -4.85 1.11 -20.16
CA LYS A 16 -5.66 1.46 -19.01
C LYS A 16 -7.11 1.69 -19.44
N VAL A 17 -8.04 1.06 -18.74
CA VAL A 17 -9.47 1.35 -18.81
C VAL A 17 -9.82 2.28 -17.64
N GLU A 18 -10.49 3.39 -17.94
CA GLU A 18 -10.98 4.33 -16.92
C GLU A 18 -12.34 3.84 -16.39
N VAL A 19 -12.44 3.76 -15.06
CA VAL A 19 -13.69 3.50 -14.35
C VAL A 19 -14.01 4.70 -13.47
N VAL A 20 -15.07 5.43 -13.83
CA VAL A 20 -15.60 6.51 -13.01
C VAL A 20 -16.43 5.90 -11.88
N HIS A 21 -16.19 6.31 -10.64
CA HIS A 21 -16.92 5.78 -9.49
C HIS A 21 -17.27 6.89 -8.49
N ASN A 22 -18.24 6.60 -7.62
CA ASN A 22 -18.58 7.47 -6.49
C ASN A 22 -18.41 6.66 -5.20
N GLY A 23 -17.30 6.87 -4.49
CA GLY A 23 -17.00 6.18 -3.24
C GLY A 23 -16.12 4.94 -3.41
N SER A 24 -16.46 3.86 -2.71
CA SER A 24 -15.61 2.65 -2.65
C SER A 24 -15.84 1.71 -3.82
N VAL A 25 -14.76 1.07 -4.30
CA VAL A 25 -14.82 0.04 -5.35
C VAL A 25 -14.50 -1.32 -4.73
N VAL A 26 -15.36 -2.31 -4.97
CA VAL A 26 -15.17 -3.69 -4.52
C VAL A 26 -14.87 -4.57 -5.73
N ILE A 27 -13.71 -5.24 -5.71
CA ILE A 27 -13.28 -6.16 -6.76
C ILE A 27 -13.32 -7.58 -6.19
N VAL A 28 -14.11 -8.44 -6.84
CA VAL A 28 -14.30 -9.85 -6.44
C VAL A 28 -13.72 -10.79 -7.49
N GLY A 29 -13.35 -12.00 -7.06
CA GLY A 29 -12.85 -13.03 -7.95
C GLY A 29 -12.42 -14.27 -7.18
N ALA A 30 -12.35 -15.41 -7.88
CA ALA A 30 -11.94 -16.69 -7.30
C ALA A 30 -10.56 -16.63 -6.63
N ASN A 31 -10.26 -17.63 -5.81
CA ASN A 31 -8.90 -17.83 -5.29
C ASN A 31 -7.95 -18.08 -6.46
N GLY A 32 -6.81 -17.37 -6.48
CA GLY A 32 -5.87 -17.43 -7.61
C GLY A 32 -6.21 -16.54 -8.81
N ALA A 33 -7.36 -15.85 -8.83
CA ALA A 33 -7.76 -14.97 -9.95
C ALA A 33 -6.91 -13.69 -10.13
N GLY A 34 -5.84 -13.51 -9.35
CA GLY A 34 -4.90 -12.40 -9.50
C GLY A 34 -5.21 -11.12 -8.73
N LYS A 35 -6.11 -11.14 -7.73
CA LYS A 35 -6.48 -9.95 -6.91
C LYS A 35 -5.26 -9.21 -6.34
N SER A 36 -4.30 -9.92 -5.74
CA SER A 36 -3.06 -9.30 -5.21
C SER A 36 -2.20 -8.67 -6.31
N ARG A 37 -2.12 -9.32 -7.48
CA ARG A 37 -1.40 -8.81 -8.66
C ARG A 37 -2.08 -7.55 -9.19
N LEU A 38 -3.41 -7.50 -9.21
CA LEU A 38 -4.16 -6.31 -9.60
C LEU A 38 -3.91 -5.15 -8.62
N GLY A 39 -3.90 -5.41 -7.31
CA GLY A 39 -3.57 -4.38 -6.31
C GLY A 39 -2.17 -3.79 -6.50
N ALA A 40 -1.17 -4.65 -6.74
CA ALA A 40 0.19 -4.19 -7.07
C ALA A 40 0.24 -3.44 -8.41
N TRP A 41 -0.51 -3.88 -9.42
CA TRP A 41 -0.59 -3.18 -10.71
C TRP A 41 -1.19 -1.78 -10.56
N ILE A 42 -2.26 -1.62 -9.77
CA ILE A 42 -2.89 -0.32 -9.50
C ILE A 42 -1.88 0.63 -8.85
N GLU A 43 -1.18 0.18 -7.79
CA GLU A 43 -0.17 0.99 -7.11
C GLU A 43 0.97 1.40 -8.06
N LYS A 44 1.44 0.48 -8.92
CA LYS A 44 2.51 0.74 -9.89
C LYS A 44 2.10 1.73 -11.00
N ASN A 45 0.84 1.74 -11.38
CA ASN A 45 0.33 2.50 -12.52
C ASN A 45 -0.43 3.77 -12.11
N THR A 46 -0.46 4.07 -10.82
CA THR A 46 -0.93 5.34 -10.28
C THR A 46 0.16 6.40 -10.46
N ASP A 47 -0.24 7.65 -10.70
CA ASP A 47 0.70 8.74 -10.93
C ASP A 47 1.63 8.95 -9.73
N ALA A 48 2.90 9.27 -10.01
CA ALA A 48 3.94 9.34 -8.98
C ALA A 48 3.73 10.42 -7.91
N ASN A 49 2.84 11.38 -8.14
CA ASN A 49 2.42 12.41 -7.19
C ASN A 49 1.29 11.96 -6.25
N ILE A 50 0.68 10.81 -6.50
CA ILE A 50 -0.38 10.26 -5.65
C ILE A 50 0.25 9.25 -4.68
N VAL A 51 -0.05 9.41 -3.39
CA VAL A 51 0.36 8.47 -2.35
C VAL A 51 -0.67 7.35 -2.25
N VAL A 52 -0.30 6.14 -2.64
CA VAL A 52 -1.14 4.95 -2.50
C VAL A 52 -0.81 4.24 -1.20
N HIS A 53 -1.74 4.09 -0.26
CA HIS A 53 -1.53 3.19 0.89
C HIS A 53 -2.17 1.83 0.62
N ARG A 54 -1.39 0.86 0.13
CA ARG A 54 -1.88 -0.51 -0.11
C ARG A 54 -1.69 -1.36 1.14
N ILE A 55 -2.82 -1.78 1.71
CA ILE A 55 -2.88 -2.72 2.83
C ILE A 55 -3.13 -4.12 2.25
N SER A 56 -2.12 -4.98 2.28
CA SER A 56 -2.27 -6.39 1.88
C SER A 56 -2.86 -7.23 3.00
N ALA A 57 -3.30 -8.45 2.68
CA ALA A 57 -3.66 -9.42 3.71
C ALA A 57 -2.49 -9.64 4.68
N GLN A 58 -2.69 -9.29 5.96
CA GLN A 58 -1.72 -9.51 7.03
C GLN A 58 -1.77 -10.98 7.41
N ARG A 59 -0.81 -11.77 6.90
CA ARG A 59 -0.72 -13.21 7.22
C ARG A 59 -0.04 -13.44 8.57
N ALA A 60 0.74 -12.48 9.05
CA ALA A 60 1.26 -12.44 10.40
C ALA A 60 0.37 -11.51 11.21
N LEU A 61 -0.24 -12.07 12.26
CA LEU A 61 -0.98 -11.32 13.28
C LEU A 61 -0.08 -11.09 14.50
N ASP A 62 1.21 -10.83 14.24
CA ASP A 62 2.20 -10.65 15.28
C ASP A 62 2.11 -9.21 15.77
N VAL A 63 1.58 -9.04 16.98
CA VAL A 63 1.47 -7.76 17.66
C VAL A 63 2.63 -7.68 18.64
N PRO A 64 3.56 -6.74 18.50
CA PRO A 64 4.72 -6.66 19.38
C PRO A 64 4.28 -6.34 20.81
N GLU A 65 5.00 -6.91 21.79
CA GLU A 65 4.75 -6.67 23.22
C GLU A 65 5.00 -5.20 23.61
N TYR A 66 5.93 -4.55 22.92
CA TYR A 66 6.30 -3.15 23.14
C TYR A 66 6.17 -2.37 21.83
N ALA A 67 5.65 -1.14 21.92
CA ALA A 67 5.59 -0.22 20.79
C ALA A 67 6.73 0.80 20.89
N THR A 68 7.45 0.99 19.78
CA THR A 68 8.48 2.03 19.68
C THR A 68 7.83 3.39 19.49
N VAL A 69 8.14 4.37 20.37
CA VAL A 69 7.69 5.75 20.18
C VAL A 69 8.51 6.40 19.08
N LYS A 70 7.84 6.89 18.04
CA LYS A 70 8.44 7.59 16.90
C LYS A 70 7.78 8.98 16.77
N SER A 71 8.45 9.93 16.12
CA SER A 71 7.78 11.17 15.74
C SER A 71 6.62 10.87 14.76
N LEU A 72 5.67 11.80 14.63
CA LEU A 72 4.58 11.65 13.67
C LEU A 72 5.12 11.44 12.25
N GLU A 73 6.13 12.22 11.84
CA GLU A 73 6.78 12.07 10.54
C GLU A 73 7.43 10.70 10.36
N GLN A 74 8.24 10.25 11.32
CA GLN A 74 8.92 8.95 11.24
C GLN A 74 7.94 7.78 11.17
N SER A 75 6.91 7.81 12.03
CA SER A 75 5.90 6.75 12.08
C SER A 75 5.07 6.67 10.80
N LEU A 76 4.63 7.82 10.26
CA LEU A 76 3.91 7.86 8.98
C LEU A 76 4.80 7.43 7.82
N ASN A 77 6.07 7.84 7.83
CA ASN A 77 7.02 7.46 6.79
C ASN A 77 7.23 5.94 6.75
N ASP A 78 7.42 5.31 7.91
CA ASP A 78 7.58 3.87 8.00
C ASP A 78 6.30 3.12 7.60
N LEU A 79 5.13 3.57 8.05
CA LEU A 79 3.84 2.95 7.73
C LEU A 79 3.54 3.01 6.21
N LEU A 80 3.78 4.16 5.57
CA LEU A 80 3.45 4.38 4.16
C LEU A 80 4.52 3.82 3.22
N TRP A 81 5.79 4.03 3.54
CA TRP A 81 6.92 3.81 2.63
C TRP A 81 7.83 2.65 3.04
N GLY A 82 7.70 2.17 4.28
CA GLY A 82 8.58 1.14 4.84
C GLY A 82 9.94 1.64 5.31
N ASN A 83 10.12 2.97 5.44
CA ASN A 83 11.36 3.58 5.90
C ASN A 83 11.08 4.88 6.64
N GLU A 84 11.66 5.07 7.83
CA GLU A 84 11.45 6.26 8.67
C GLU A 84 12.17 7.51 8.15
N ASN A 85 13.29 7.33 7.44
CA ASN A 85 14.12 8.43 6.98
C ASN A 85 13.44 9.15 5.80
N PRO A 86 13.15 10.46 5.92
CA PRO A 86 12.48 11.24 4.87
C PRO A 86 13.15 11.17 3.50
N GLN A 87 14.49 11.00 3.45
CA GLN A 87 15.25 10.86 2.21
C GLN A 87 14.82 9.62 1.40
N TYR A 88 14.36 8.57 2.09
CA TYR A 88 13.98 7.28 1.49
C TYR A 88 12.48 7.00 1.59
N ALA A 89 11.71 7.89 2.23
CA ALA A 89 10.27 7.80 2.42
C ALA A 89 9.51 8.32 1.20
N ASN A 90 9.65 7.66 0.05
CA ASN A 90 9.01 8.09 -1.20
C ASN A 90 8.75 6.92 -2.17
N ASN A 91 8.01 7.22 -3.24
CA ASN A 91 7.60 6.24 -4.26
C ASN A 91 8.78 5.49 -4.90
N THR A 92 9.96 6.10 -5.01
CA THR A 92 11.15 5.48 -5.62
C THR A 92 11.62 4.27 -4.81
N TYR A 93 11.66 4.37 -3.48
CA TYR A 93 12.22 3.32 -2.61
C TYR A 93 11.18 2.38 -2.02
N LYS A 94 9.89 2.75 -2.09
CA LYS A 94 8.78 2.00 -1.49
C LYS A 94 8.74 0.51 -1.87
N TRP A 95 9.01 0.17 -3.14
CA TRP A 95 8.97 -1.21 -3.60
C TRP A 95 10.04 -2.08 -2.95
N GLY A 96 11.23 -1.50 -2.69
CA GLY A 96 12.29 -2.18 -1.95
C GLY A 96 11.96 -2.25 -0.46
N HIS A 97 11.63 -1.12 0.15
CA HIS A 97 11.49 -1.00 1.60
C HIS A 97 10.19 -1.61 2.14
N LYS A 98 9.05 -1.24 1.57
CA LYS A 98 7.76 -1.79 2.00
C LYS A 98 7.53 -3.17 1.43
N TRP A 99 7.86 -3.41 0.16
CA TRP A 99 7.45 -4.63 -0.54
C TRP A 99 8.55 -5.67 -0.76
N GLY A 100 9.79 -5.43 -0.31
CA GLY A 100 10.91 -6.37 -0.49
C GLY A 100 11.10 -6.82 -1.94
N ASN A 101 10.80 -5.93 -2.90
CA ASN A 101 10.77 -6.18 -4.34
C ASN A 101 9.83 -7.33 -4.79
N ARG A 102 8.89 -7.77 -3.95
CA ARG A 102 7.93 -8.86 -4.21
C ARG A 102 6.49 -8.44 -3.89
N PRO A 103 5.99 -7.37 -4.51
CA PRO A 103 4.77 -6.70 -4.08
C PRO A 103 3.49 -7.52 -4.13
N GLU A 104 3.43 -8.58 -4.94
CA GLU A 104 2.27 -9.47 -5.01
C GLU A 104 2.24 -10.52 -3.90
N THR A 105 3.40 -10.80 -3.27
CA THR A 105 3.59 -11.96 -2.38
C THR A 105 4.29 -11.65 -1.07
N PHE A 106 4.88 -10.46 -0.92
CA PHE A 106 5.58 -10.05 0.29
C PHE A 106 4.64 -10.07 1.49
N MET A 107 5.09 -10.74 2.54
CA MET A 107 4.36 -10.87 3.79
C MET A 107 4.57 -9.59 4.60
N GLN A 108 3.54 -8.74 4.65
CA GLN A 108 3.58 -7.56 5.49
C GLN A 108 3.42 -7.92 6.97
N GLN A 109 4.06 -7.08 7.80
CA GLN A 109 3.95 -7.04 9.25
C GLN A 109 3.84 -5.56 9.64
N ASP A 110 2.65 -4.98 9.44
CA ASP A 110 2.46 -3.54 9.66
C ASP A 110 2.01 -3.20 11.10
N TYR A 111 1.78 -4.19 11.98
CA TYR A 111 1.23 -3.95 13.33
C TYR A 111 2.06 -2.99 14.18
N GLU A 112 3.37 -3.18 14.28
CA GLU A 112 4.25 -2.27 15.01
C GLU A 112 4.18 -0.85 14.45
N LYS A 113 4.14 -0.72 13.13
CA LYS A 113 4.09 0.57 12.42
C LYS A 113 2.79 1.29 12.72
N VAL A 114 1.67 0.57 12.65
CA VAL A 114 0.34 1.09 12.99
C VAL A 114 0.28 1.53 14.46
N LEU A 115 0.80 0.72 15.40
CA LEU A 115 0.85 1.08 16.82
C LEU A 115 1.69 2.34 17.05
N SER A 116 2.88 2.40 16.45
CA SER A 116 3.77 3.56 16.55
C SER A 116 3.09 4.83 16.02
N THR A 117 2.40 4.74 14.87
CA THR A 117 1.63 5.86 14.30
C THR A 117 0.46 6.26 15.20
N LEU A 118 -0.28 5.28 15.75
CA LEU A 118 -1.40 5.57 16.64
C LEU A 118 -0.93 6.42 17.82
N PHE A 119 0.12 6.00 18.54
CA PHE A 119 0.69 6.76 19.66
C PHE A 119 1.15 8.16 19.23
N ALA A 120 1.83 8.28 18.09
CA ALA A 120 2.31 9.56 17.58
C ALA A 120 1.18 10.52 17.15
N THR A 121 0.00 10.01 16.78
CA THR A 121 -1.17 10.83 16.44
C THR A 121 -2.01 11.25 17.64
N THR A 122 -1.90 10.52 18.75
CA THR A 122 -2.66 10.78 19.98
C THR A 122 -1.90 11.62 21.00
N ALA A 123 -0.59 11.78 20.81
CA ALA A 123 0.29 12.61 21.64
C ALA A 123 0.17 14.09 21.26
#